data_AF-A0A1G0YCX8-F1
#
_entry.id   AF-A0A1G0YCX8-F1
#
_cell.length_a   1.000
_cell.length_b   1.000
_cell.length_c   1.000
_cell.angle_alpha   90.00
_cell.angle_beta   90.00
_cell.angle_gamma   90.00
#
_symmetry.space_group_name_H-M   'P 1'
#
loop_
_entity.id
_entity.type
_entity.pdbx_description
1 polymer ?
#
loop_
_entity_poly.entity_id
_entity_poly.type
_entity_poly.pdbx_seq_one_letter_code
_entity_poly.pdbx_strand_id
1 'polypeptide(L)'
;MEAKSFQPYIVLILTMLMAALALAYTVDVKVTDEAGIKVALPDRVGAWTGYEMRFCQNPICRKEFSSDEFRDRNVCPACGNALDCMVIEEKEMLPPDTSILKKKYVHADGPTLYTSIVLSGKERASIHRPQVCLVGQGYEIVKSRVLDVPIDGRDPLDVMLLDLSRKSRTRSGETLDYTSFYAYWFVGKNRETPYHSQRMLWMGTDRIFHNVSHRWAYIAVAGARNDERRYQEQLTGFLHELYPQILLE
;
A
#
# COMPACT_ATOMS: atom_id res chain seq x y z
N MET A 1 55.32 -32.25 -7.03
CA MET A 1 54.51 -31.04 -6.78
C MET A 1 53.74 -30.75 -8.06
N GLU A 2 52.47 -31.13 -8.13
CA GLU A 2 51.63 -30.77 -9.29
C GLU A 2 51.46 -29.25 -9.34
N ALA A 3 51.91 -28.64 -10.43
CA ALA A 3 51.67 -27.23 -10.70
C ALA A 3 50.17 -27.07 -11.01
N LYS A 4 49.39 -26.59 -10.03
CA LYS A 4 47.99 -26.25 -10.27
C LYS A 4 47.93 -25.19 -11.36
N SER A 5 47.30 -25.52 -12.48
CA SER A 5 47.10 -24.58 -13.59
C SER A 5 46.28 -23.39 -13.10
N PHE A 6 46.83 -22.19 -13.20
CA PHE A 6 46.17 -20.92 -12.83
C PHE A 6 45.18 -20.43 -13.91
N GLN A 7 45.25 -21.01 -15.10
CA GLN A 7 44.44 -20.65 -16.26
C GLN A 7 42.92 -20.63 -16.01
N PRO A 8 42.28 -21.62 -15.33
CA PRO A 8 40.84 -21.57 -15.03
C PRO A 8 40.46 -20.39 -14.13
N TYR A 9 41.32 -19.98 -13.20
CA TYR A 9 41.05 -18.85 -12.31
C TYR A 9 41.10 -17.52 -13.06
N ILE A 10 42.06 -17.36 -13.97
CA ILE A 10 42.16 -16.15 -14.82
C ILE A 10 40.94 -16.03 -15.73
N VAL A 11 40.51 -17.13 -16.37
CA VAL A 11 39.31 -17.15 -17.21
C VAL A 11 38.06 -16.80 -16.41
N LEU A 12 37.91 -17.36 -15.20
CA LEU A 12 36.78 -17.04 -14.32
C LEU A 12 36.76 -15.56 -13.93
N ILE A 13 37.91 -15.03 -13.48
CA ILE A 13 38.04 -13.62 -13.07
C ILE A 13 37.71 -12.69 -14.24
N LEU A 14 38.27 -12.95 -15.43
CA LEU A 14 38.00 -12.15 -16.63
C LEU A 14 36.52 -12.22 -17.04
N THR A 15 35.91 -13.40 -16.94
CA THR A 15 34.48 -13.58 -17.25
C THR A 15 33.61 -12.81 -16.26
N MET A 16 33.91 -12.87 -14.96
CA MET A 16 33.20 -12.09 -13.93
C MET A 16 33.39 -10.58 -14.12
N LEU A 17 34.61 -10.14 -14.45
CA LEU A 17 34.90 -8.73 -14.75
C LEU A 17 34.14 -8.24 -15.98
N MET A 18 34.14 -9.00 -17.07
CA MET A 18 33.39 -8.62 -18.27
C MET A 18 31.88 -8.62 -18.02
N ALA A 19 31.34 -9.59 -17.28
CA ALA A 19 29.94 -9.61 -16.90
C ALA A 19 29.58 -8.42 -15.99
N ALA A 20 30.44 -8.06 -15.03
CA ALA A 20 30.25 -6.90 -14.17
C ALA A 20 30.29 -5.59 -14.95
N LEU A 21 31.25 -5.44 -15.88
CA LEU A 21 31.33 -4.28 -16.77
C LEU A 21 30.11 -4.20 -17.69
N ALA A 22 29.68 -5.32 -18.27
CA ALA A 22 28.47 -5.35 -19.07
C ALA A 22 27.25 -4.89 -18.24
N LEU A 23 27.03 -5.47 -17.05
CA LEU A 23 25.95 -5.05 -16.16
C LEU A 23 26.03 -3.57 -15.78
N ALA A 24 27.22 -3.05 -15.49
CA ALA A 24 27.42 -1.66 -15.05
C ALA A 24 27.19 -0.63 -16.18
N TYR A 25 27.49 -0.99 -17.43
CA TYR A 25 27.49 -0.04 -18.54
C TYR A 25 26.40 -0.28 -19.59
N THR A 26 25.73 -1.44 -19.58
CA THR A 26 24.69 -1.76 -20.58
C THR A 26 23.29 -1.92 -20.01
N VAL A 27 23.15 -2.10 -18.69
CA VAL A 27 21.86 -2.34 -18.03
C VAL A 27 21.43 -1.11 -17.25
N ASP A 28 20.92 -0.10 -17.98
CA ASP A 28 20.18 1.00 -17.36
C ASP A 28 18.68 0.70 -17.37
N VAL A 29 18.06 0.58 -16.20
CA VAL A 29 16.64 0.22 -16.09
C VAL A 29 15.81 1.48 -16.17
N LYS A 30 14.96 1.57 -17.20
CA LYS A 30 14.07 2.72 -17.38
C LYS A 30 12.99 2.72 -16.31
N VAL A 31 13.08 3.62 -15.33
CA VAL A 31 12.02 3.83 -14.34
C VAL A 31 10.93 4.69 -14.96
N THR A 32 9.69 4.22 -14.86
CA THR A 32 8.51 4.94 -15.36
C THR A 32 7.62 5.31 -14.19
N ASP A 33 7.01 6.50 -14.24
CA ASP A 33 6.12 7.01 -13.19
C ASP A 33 4.68 6.46 -13.26
N GLU A 34 4.44 5.44 -14.08
CA GLU A 34 3.12 4.88 -14.34
C GLU A 34 2.78 3.76 -13.35
N ALA A 35 1.84 4.02 -12.43
CA ALA A 35 1.28 3.00 -11.53
C ALA A 35 -0.14 2.53 -11.90
N GLY A 36 -0.64 2.93 -13.08
CA GLY A 36 -1.97 2.53 -13.56
C GLY A 36 -3.16 3.16 -12.83
N ILE A 37 -2.91 4.05 -11.86
CA ILE A 37 -3.95 4.74 -11.09
C ILE A 37 -3.70 6.25 -10.96
N LYS A 38 -4.79 7.01 -10.82
CA LYS A 38 -4.77 8.39 -10.35
C LYS A 38 -4.46 8.37 -8.86
N VAL A 39 -3.44 9.12 -8.42
CA VAL A 39 -3.08 9.25 -7.00
C VAL A 39 -4.05 10.21 -6.31
N ALA A 40 -5.33 9.88 -6.34
CA ALA A 40 -6.42 10.66 -5.79
C ALA A 40 -7.49 9.72 -5.25
N LEU A 41 -8.11 10.11 -4.14
CA LEU A 41 -9.26 9.42 -3.56
C LEU A 41 -10.45 10.40 -3.63
N PRO A 42 -11.57 10.03 -4.28
CA PRO A 42 -12.71 10.93 -4.49
C PRO A 42 -13.39 11.34 -3.18
N ASP A 43 -14.02 12.52 -3.13
CA ASP A 43 -14.77 12.99 -1.95
C ASP A 43 -16.09 12.22 -1.75
N ARG A 44 -16.56 11.52 -2.79
CA ARG A 44 -17.80 10.75 -2.77
C ARG A 44 -17.60 9.42 -3.49
N VAL A 45 -18.04 8.34 -2.86
CA VAL A 45 -18.12 6.99 -3.44
C VAL A 45 -19.50 6.48 -3.06
N GLY A 46 -20.47 6.54 -3.97
CA GLY A 46 -21.86 6.20 -3.66
C GLY A 46 -22.41 6.94 -2.45
N ALA A 47 -22.86 6.16 -1.46
CA ALA A 47 -23.37 6.64 -0.18
C ALA A 47 -22.26 7.04 0.83
N TRP A 48 -20.99 6.94 0.46
CA TRP A 48 -19.85 7.27 1.32
C TRP A 48 -19.35 8.69 1.08
N THR A 49 -19.12 9.42 2.17
CA THR A 49 -18.48 10.73 2.16
C THR A 49 -17.04 10.61 2.63
N GLY A 50 -16.10 10.99 1.77
CA GLY A 50 -14.67 10.92 2.03
C GLY A 50 -14.13 12.21 2.65
N TYR A 51 -13.33 12.07 3.68
CA TYR A 51 -12.62 13.16 4.36
C TYR A 51 -11.13 12.89 4.30
N GLU A 52 -10.39 13.82 3.68
CA GLU A 52 -8.93 13.73 3.57
C GLU A 52 -8.30 13.77 4.96
N MET A 53 -7.35 12.86 5.23
CA MET A 53 -6.67 12.81 6.52
C MET A 53 -5.30 13.48 6.45
N ARG A 54 -4.99 14.27 7.48
CA ARG A 54 -3.74 14.99 7.64
C ARG A 54 -3.20 14.78 9.05
N PHE A 55 -1.88 14.67 9.16
CA PHE A 55 -1.19 14.35 10.42
C PHE A 55 -0.20 15.45 10.78
N CYS A 56 -0.24 15.88 12.03
CA CYS A 56 0.67 16.89 12.53
C CYS A 56 2.10 16.35 12.64
N GLN A 57 3.04 17.07 12.02
CA GLN A 57 4.46 16.73 12.00
C GLN A 57 5.22 17.20 13.24
N ASN A 58 4.52 17.69 14.26
CA ASN A 58 5.13 18.02 15.54
C ASN A 58 5.23 16.74 16.41
N PRO A 59 6.44 16.31 16.81
CA PRO A 59 6.65 15.09 17.60
C PRO A 59 5.95 15.07 18.96
N ILE A 60 5.50 16.22 19.47
CA ILE A 60 4.74 16.33 20.72
C ILE A 60 3.23 16.30 20.42
N CYS A 61 2.78 16.99 19.37
CA CYS A 61 1.36 17.10 19.07
C CYS A 61 0.78 15.81 18.49
N ARG A 62 1.38 15.30 17.39
CA ARG A 62 1.00 14.06 16.68
C ARG A 62 -0.51 13.84 16.40
N LYS A 63 -1.31 14.92 16.43
CA LYS A 63 -2.75 14.83 16.17
C LYS A 63 -3.03 14.55 14.71
N GLU A 64 -4.04 13.74 14.48
CA GLU A 64 -4.67 13.52 13.18
C GLU A 64 -5.89 14.43 13.04
N PHE A 65 -6.16 14.84 11.80
CA PHE A 65 -7.29 15.69 11.45
C PHE A 65 -7.88 15.20 10.14
N SER A 66 -9.21 15.20 10.05
CA SER A 66 -9.90 15.06 8.77
C SER A 66 -10.23 16.43 8.17
N SER A 67 -10.56 16.47 6.88
CA SER A 67 -10.75 17.71 6.11
C SER A 67 -11.87 18.63 6.59
N ASP A 68 -12.75 18.14 7.46
CA ASP A 68 -13.75 18.91 8.18
C ASP A 68 -13.18 19.67 9.40
N GLU A 69 -11.99 19.31 9.87
CA GLU A 69 -11.35 19.86 11.08
C GLU A 69 -10.28 20.92 10.80
N PHE A 70 -9.82 21.05 9.55
CA PHE A 70 -8.82 22.05 9.16
C PHE A 70 -9.30 22.95 8.02
N ARG A 71 -8.93 24.23 8.07
CA ARG A 71 -9.15 25.18 6.95
C ARG A 71 -8.00 25.16 5.95
N ASP A 72 -6.77 25.06 6.47
CA ASP A 72 -5.56 24.93 5.68
C ASP A 72 -4.99 23.52 5.86
N ARG A 73 -4.87 22.78 4.75
CA ARG A 73 -4.36 21.40 4.72
C ARG A 73 -2.90 21.25 5.13
N ASN A 74 -2.18 22.36 5.26
CA ASN A 74 -0.77 22.40 5.62
C ASN A 74 -0.51 22.92 7.04
N VAL A 75 -1.52 23.40 7.76
CA VAL A 75 -1.35 24.03 9.09
C VAL A 75 -2.21 23.33 10.14
N CYS A 76 -1.55 22.82 11.18
CA CYS A 76 -2.19 22.10 12.27
C CYS A 76 -3.05 23.06 13.09
N PRO A 77 -4.36 22.82 13.24
CA PRO A 77 -5.24 23.71 14.00
C PRO A 77 -4.95 23.68 15.51
N ALA A 78 -4.31 22.64 16.01
CA ALA A 78 -4.01 22.50 17.44
C ALA A 78 -2.71 23.18 17.89
N CYS A 79 -1.70 23.29 17.02
CA CYS A 79 -0.38 23.80 17.41
C CYS A 79 0.36 24.62 16.34
N GLY A 80 -0.28 24.91 15.20
CA GLY A 80 0.28 25.73 14.12
C GLY A 80 1.41 25.10 13.30
N ASN A 81 1.84 23.88 13.63
CA ASN A 81 2.89 23.18 12.89
C ASN A 81 2.40 22.60 11.56
N ALA A 82 3.34 22.17 10.71
CA ALA A 82 3.01 21.56 9.42
C ALA A 82 2.14 20.31 9.56
N LEU A 83 1.16 20.19 8.67
CA LEU A 83 0.41 18.95 8.40
C LEU A 83 0.98 18.23 7.18
N ASP A 84 0.92 16.90 7.19
CA ASP A 84 1.33 16.04 6.08
C ASP A 84 0.31 14.92 5.85
N CYS A 85 0.40 14.21 4.72
CA CYS A 85 -0.40 13.01 4.45
C CYS A 85 0.14 11.77 5.18
N MET A 86 1.39 11.82 5.64
CA MET A 86 2.06 10.75 6.40
C MET A 86 2.11 11.09 7.90
N VAL A 87 2.05 10.07 8.75
CA VAL A 87 2.49 10.25 10.15
C VAL A 87 4.00 10.45 10.19
N ILE A 88 4.51 11.05 11.26
CA ILE A 88 5.94 11.41 11.35
C ILE A 88 6.85 10.19 11.16
N GLU A 89 6.49 9.04 11.72
CA GLU A 89 7.25 7.79 11.59
C GLU A 89 7.25 7.26 10.16
N GLU A 90 6.14 7.38 9.44
CA GLU A 90 6.06 7.01 8.02
C GLU A 90 6.96 7.91 7.17
N LYS A 91 6.91 9.22 7.42
CA LYS A 91 7.70 10.21 6.69
C LYS A 91 9.21 10.04 6.92
N GLU A 92 9.61 9.66 8.13
CA GLU A 92 11.01 9.42 8.49
C GLU A 92 11.52 8.07 7.98
N MET A 93 10.68 7.04 7.95
CA MET A 93 11.08 5.68 7.58
C MET A 93 11.02 5.41 6.08
N LEU A 94 10.11 6.06 5.35
CA LEU A 94 9.88 5.78 3.94
C LEU A 94 10.83 6.56 3.04
N PRO A 95 11.17 6.02 1.86
CA PRO A 95 11.92 6.77 0.86
C PRO A 95 11.23 8.09 0.51
N PRO A 96 11.99 9.17 0.27
CA PRO A 96 11.45 10.53 0.09
C PRO A 96 10.56 10.69 -1.16
N ASP A 97 10.64 9.75 -2.10
CA ASP A 97 9.84 9.71 -3.32
C ASP A 97 8.60 8.79 -3.21
N THR A 98 8.35 8.24 -2.02
CA THR A 98 7.09 7.57 -1.68
C THR A 98 6.02 8.61 -1.44
N SER A 99 4.83 8.43 -2.04
CA SER A 99 3.67 9.25 -1.71
C SER A 99 2.59 8.39 -1.08
N ILE A 100 1.91 8.96 -0.08
CA ILE A 100 0.80 8.32 0.62
C ILE A 100 -0.36 9.29 0.62
N LEU A 101 -1.54 8.77 0.30
CA LEU A 101 -2.80 9.45 0.47
C LEU A 101 -3.68 8.61 1.39
N LYS A 102 -4.31 9.23 2.38
CA LYS A 102 -5.23 8.56 3.30
C LYS A 102 -6.55 9.32 3.39
N LYS A 103 -7.66 8.57 3.41
CA LYS A 103 -9.00 9.13 3.49
C LYS A 103 -9.88 8.31 4.41
N LYS A 104 -10.67 9.00 5.22
CA LYS A 104 -11.74 8.43 6.06
C LYS A 104 -13.04 8.53 5.28
N TYR A 105 -13.70 7.42 4.98
CA TYR A 105 -15.01 7.38 4.35
C TYR A 105 -16.08 7.04 5.38
N VAL A 106 -17.09 7.89 5.48
CA VAL A 106 -18.23 7.69 6.38
C VAL A 106 -19.48 7.38 5.55
N HIS A 107 -20.11 6.24 5.82
CA HIS A 107 -21.36 5.86 5.18
C HIS A 107 -22.55 6.59 5.82
N ALA A 108 -23.62 6.80 5.06
CA ALA A 108 -24.87 7.36 5.57
C ALA A 108 -25.45 6.60 6.78
N ASP A 109 -25.27 5.27 6.82
CA ASP A 109 -25.75 4.42 7.93
C ASP A 109 -24.79 4.35 9.14
N GLY A 110 -23.71 5.13 9.13
CA GLY A 110 -22.74 5.21 10.23
C GLY A 110 -21.42 4.41 10.15
N PRO A 111 -21.25 3.31 9.37
CA PRO A 111 -19.94 2.65 9.31
C PRO A 111 -18.88 3.57 8.71
N THR A 112 -17.64 3.37 9.14
CA THR A 112 -16.47 4.14 8.68
C THR A 112 -15.43 3.20 8.09
N LEU A 113 -14.86 3.61 6.95
CA LEU A 113 -13.75 2.94 6.28
C LEU A 113 -12.54 3.87 6.21
N TYR A 114 -11.35 3.31 6.35
CA TYR A 114 -10.09 4.01 6.15
C TYR A 114 -9.44 3.47 4.89
N THR A 115 -9.27 4.33 3.89
CA THR A 115 -8.65 3.98 2.61
C THR A 115 -7.31 4.67 2.49
N SER A 116 -6.30 3.94 2.00
CA SER A 116 -5.00 4.51 1.67
C SER A 116 -4.52 4.08 0.30
N ILE A 117 -3.78 4.97 -0.36
CA ILE A 117 -2.99 4.70 -1.56
C ILE A 117 -1.54 5.01 -1.20
N VAL A 118 -0.67 4.00 -1.30
CA VAL A 118 0.78 4.15 -1.18
C VAL A 118 1.38 3.94 -2.56
N LEU A 119 1.98 4.97 -3.13
CA LEU A 119 2.68 4.89 -4.39
C LEU A 119 4.19 4.74 -4.12
N SER A 120 4.76 3.61 -4.53
CA SER A 120 6.20 3.38 -4.36
C SER A 120 7.01 4.39 -5.14
N GLY A 121 8.13 4.85 -4.60
CA GLY A 121 9.13 5.61 -5.36
C GLY A 121 9.98 4.75 -6.31
N LYS A 122 11.12 5.30 -6.74
CA LYS A 122 12.25 4.57 -7.35
C LYS A 122 12.77 3.52 -6.38
N GLU A 123 12.84 3.89 -5.10
CA GLU A 123 13.12 2.96 -4.01
C GLU A 123 11.87 2.16 -3.64
N ARG A 124 12.01 0.83 -3.70
CA ARG A 124 10.88 -0.11 -3.68
C ARG A 124 10.51 -0.60 -2.28
N ALA A 125 11.24 -0.16 -1.27
CA ALA A 125 11.09 -0.61 0.11
C ALA A 125 9.79 -0.13 0.77
N SER A 126 9.07 0.82 0.16
CA SER A 126 7.83 1.39 0.71
C SER A 126 6.59 0.49 0.63
N ILE A 127 6.62 -0.58 -0.16
CA ILE A 127 5.48 -1.50 -0.29
C ILE A 127 5.92 -2.92 0.02
N HIS A 128 5.52 -3.43 1.19
CA HIS A 128 5.71 -4.81 1.64
C HIS A 128 4.37 -5.50 1.92
N ARG A 129 4.42 -6.75 2.39
CA ARG A 129 3.23 -7.50 2.82
C ARG A 129 2.64 -6.92 4.11
N PRO A 130 1.37 -6.49 4.15
CA PRO A 130 0.80 -5.87 5.34
C PRO A 130 0.73 -6.82 6.54
N GLN A 131 0.68 -8.13 6.32
CA GLN A 131 0.63 -9.15 7.37
C GLN A 131 1.77 -8.98 8.40
N VAL A 132 2.96 -8.55 7.95
CA VAL A 132 4.10 -8.33 8.85
C VAL A 132 3.83 -7.18 9.82
N CYS A 133 3.38 -6.03 9.30
CA CYS A 133 3.10 -4.86 10.12
C CYS A 133 1.82 -5.01 10.95
N LEU A 134 0.77 -5.64 10.41
CA LEU A 134 -0.47 -5.91 11.14
C LEU A 134 -0.20 -6.80 12.36
N VAL A 135 0.56 -7.88 12.20
CA VAL A 135 0.97 -8.74 13.33
C VAL A 135 1.88 -7.98 14.29
N GLY A 136 2.83 -7.18 13.78
CA GLY A 136 3.68 -6.32 14.61
C GLY A 136 2.92 -5.28 15.45
N GLN A 137 1.75 -4.83 14.97
CA GLN A 137 0.83 -3.92 15.68
C GLN A 137 -0.08 -4.65 16.70
N GLY A 138 0.05 -5.98 16.78
CA GLY A 138 -0.69 -6.83 17.71
C GLY A 138 -2.04 -7.33 17.19
N TYR A 139 -2.27 -7.30 15.87
CA TYR A 139 -3.43 -7.99 15.27
C TYR A 139 -3.13 -9.47 15.07
N GLU A 140 -4.14 -10.30 15.31
CA GLU A 140 -4.19 -11.69 14.87
C GLU A 140 -4.96 -11.76 13.55
N ILE A 141 -4.39 -12.45 12.56
CA ILE A 141 -5.04 -12.69 11.26
C ILE A 141 -5.87 -13.96 11.40
N VAL A 142 -7.18 -13.81 11.52
CA VAL A 142 -8.13 -14.91 11.70
C VAL A 142 -8.37 -15.65 10.39
N LYS A 143 -8.49 -14.90 9.29
CA LYS A 143 -8.81 -15.45 7.96
C LYS A 143 -8.16 -14.61 6.87
N SER A 144 -7.71 -15.26 5.80
CA SER A 144 -7.15 -14.63 4.61
C SER A 144 -7.82 -15.26 3.38
N ARG A 145 -8.37 -14.42 2.49
CA ARG A 145 -9.02 -14.89 1.26
C ARG A 145 -8.94 -13.84 0.16
N VAL A 146 -9.09 -14.26 -1.09
CA VAL A 146 -9.35 -13.33 -2.20
C VAL A 146 -10.85 -13.05 -2.24
N LEU A 147 -11.19 -11.78 -2.39
CA LEU A 147 -12.53 -11.26 -2.61
C LEU A 147 -12.60 -10.77 -4.04
N ASP A 148 -13.51 -11.34 -4.82
CA ASP A 148 -13.75 -10.93 -6.20
C ASP A 148 -14.75 -9.78 -6.19
N VAL A 149 -14.31 -8.60 -6.61
CA VAL A 149 -15.15 -7.40 -6.71
C VAL A 149 -15.55 -7.21 -8.17
N PRO A 150 -16.83 -7.37 -8.54
CA PRO A 150 -17.28 -7.09 -9.90
C PRO A 150 -16.95 -5.64 -10.27
N ILE A 151 -16.46 -5.41 -11.48
CA ILE A 151 -16.22 -4.06 -12.03
C ILE A 151 -16.88 -4.01 -13.41
N ASP A 152 -17.68 -2.98 -13.65
CA ASP A 152 -18.43 -2.87 -14.90
C ASP A 152 -17.48 -2.73 -16.10
N GLY A 153 -17.72 -3.55 -17.14
CA GLY A 153 -16.98 -3.47 -18.41
C GLY A 153 -15.60 -4.15 -18.44
N ARG A 154 -15.20 -4.87 -17.38
CA ARG A 154 -13.93 -5.62 -17.34
C ARG A 154 -14.01 -6.85 -16.42
N ASP A 155 -12.92 -7.61 -16.34
CA ASP A 155 -12.79 -8.69 -15.36
C ASP A 155 -12.84 -8.14 -13.93
N PRO A 156 -13.36 -8.93 -12.97
CA PRO A 156 -13.41 -8.56 -11.56
C PRO A 156 -12.04 -8.14 -11.01
N LEU A 157 -12.07 -7.27 -10.01
CA LEU A 157 -10.89 -6.92 -9.22
C LEU A 157 -10.70 -7.94 -8.09
N ASP A 158 -9.56 -8.61 -8.09
CA ASP A 158 -9.15 -9.51 -7.02
C ASP A 158 -8.52 -8.73 -5.86
N VAL A 159 -9.14 -8.80 -4.67
CA VAL A 159 -8.68 -8.11 -3.47
C VAL A 159 -8.33 -9.11 -2.36
N MET A 160 -7.15 -8.98 -1.75
CA MET A 160 -6.84 -9.77 -0.55
C MET A 160 -7.60 -9.21 0.64
N LEU A 161 -8.50 -9.99 1.21
CA LEU A 161 -9.24 -9.68 2.41
C LEU A 161 -8.69 -10.46 3.62
N LEU A 162 -8.24 -9.70 4.62
CA LEU A 162 -7.80 -10.21 5.91
C LEU A 162 -8.86 -9.88 6.97
N ASP A 163 -9.33 -10.91 7.68
CA ASP A 163 -10.13 -10.71 8.89
C ASP A 163 -9.19 -10.69 10.08
N LEU A 164 -9.32 -9.65 10.90
CA LEU A 164 -8.43 -9.36 12.01
C LEU A 164 -9.18 -9.39 13.33
N SER A 165 -8.48 -9.81 14.38
CA SER A 165 -8.88 -9.64 15.78
C SER A 165 -7.73 -9.01 16.56
N ARG A 166 -8.07 -8.24 17.59
CA ARG A 166 -7.09 -7.67 18.52
C ARG A 166 -7.68 -7.62 19.91
N LYS A 167 -7.05 -8.33 20.83
CA LYS A 167 -7.43 -8.30 22.25
C LYS A 167 -6.83 -7.06 22.90
N SER A 168 -7.67 -6.25 23.52
CA SER A 168 -7.26 -5.09 24.31
C SER A 168 -7.74 -5.25 25.74
N ARG A 169 -6.86 -4.99 26.72
CA ARG A 169 -7.27 -4.95 28.13
C ARG A 169 -7.70 -3.54 28.49
N THR A 170 -8.93 -3.43 28.97
CA THR A 170 -9.46 -2.18 29.53
C THR A 170 -8.80 -1.85 30.87
N ARG A 171 -8.95 -0.60 31.31
CA ARG A 171 -8.46 -0.13 32.61
C ARG A 171 -9.12 -0.85 33.80
N SER A 172 -10.30 -1.45 33.59
CA SER A 172 -11.04 -2.29 34.55
C SER A 172 -10.61 -3.77 34.54
N GLY A 173 -9.67 -4.17 33.66
CA GLY A 173 -9.19 -5.54 33.57
C GLY A 173 -10.00 -6.46 32.64
N GLU A 174 -11.09 -5.97 32.07
CA GLU A 174 -11.88 -6.71 31.08
C GLU A 174 -11.13 -6.77 29.73
N THR A 175 -11.17 -7.94 29.07
CA THR A 175 -10.58 -8.12 27.74
C THR A 175 -11.64 -7.85 26.69
N LEU A 176 -11.47 -6.77 25.93
CA LEU A 176 -12.27 -6.46 24.75
C LEU A 176 -11.62 -7.09 23.51
N ASP A 177 -12.41 -7.80 22.72
CA ASP A 177 -11.99 -8.28 21.40
C ASP A 177 -12.45 -7.29 20.33
N TYR A 178 -11.48 -6.62 19.71
CA TYR A 178 -11.74 -5.72 18.60
C TYR A 178 -11.60 -6.48 17.29
N THR A 179 -12.70 -6.63 16.56
CA THR A 179 -12.71 -7.28 15.26
C THR A 179 -12.74 -6.25 14.13
N SER A 180 -11.82 -6.40 13.19
CA SER A 180 -11.68 -5.53 12.04
C SER A 180 -11.37 -6.34 10.78
N PHE A 181 -11.34 -5.66 9.64
CA PHE A 181 -10.84 -6.24 8.41
C PHE A 181 -9.80 -5.32 7.77
N TYR A 182 -8.99 -5.90 6.92
CA TYR A 182 -8.00 -5.18 6.12
C TYR A 182 -7.98 -5.79 4.72
N ALA A 183 -8.47 -5.03 3.74
CA ALA A 183 -8.53 -5.39 2.34
C ALA A 183 -7.43 -4.66 1.57
N TYR A 184 -6.71 -5.34 0.69
CA TYR A 184 -5.65 -4.71 -0.10
C TYR A 184 -5.39 -5.39 -1.44
N TRP A 185 -4.82 -4.62 -2.37
CA TRP A 185 -4.31 -5.12 -3.64
C TRP A 185 -3.19 -4.21 -4.15
N PHE A 186 -2.46 -4.70 -5.14
CA PHE A 186 -1.38 -3.96 -5.80
C PHE A 186 -1.78 -3.66 -7.23
N VAL A 187 -1.51 -2.43 -7.68
CA VAL A 187 -1.75 -1.98 -9.06
C VAL A 187 -0.44 -1.54 -9.68
N GLY A 188 -0.18 -2.01 -10.88
CA GLY A 188 0.90 -1.54 -11.74
C GLY A 188 0.37 -1.28 -13.15
N LYS A 189 1.25 -0.96 -14.11
CA LYS A 189 0.86 -0.74 -15.50
C LYS A 189 0.13 -1.97 -16.08
N ASN A 190 -1.17 -1.81 -16.36
CA ASN A 190 -2.05 -2.82 -16.95
C ASN A 190 -2.12 -4.15 -16.19
N ARG A 191 -1.85 -4.16 -14.88
CA ARG A 191 -1.90 -5.38 -14.08
C ARG A 191 -2.19 -5.10 -12.63
N GLU A 192 -2.90 -6.04 -12.02
CA GLU A 192 -3.37 -5.98 -10.65
C GLU A 192 -3.12 -7.34 -9.99
N THR A 193 -2.86 -7.35 -8.68
CA THR A 193 -2.74 -8.60 -7.95
C THR A 193 -3.01 -8.41 -6.45
N PRO A 194 -3.69 -9.37 -5.79
CA PRO A 194 -3.76 -9.43 -4.33
C PRO A 194 -2.47 -9.99 -3.70
N TYR A 195 -1.55 -10.53 -4.51
CA TYR A 195 -0.37 -11.26 -4.05
C TYR A 195 0.92 -10.47 -4.22
N HIS A 196 1.58 -10.18 -3.11
CA HIS A 196 2.89 -9.53 -3.12
C HIS A 196 3.95 -10.36 -3.86
N SER A 197 3.92 -11.69 -3.78
CA SER A 197 4.85 -12.57 -4.51
C SER A 197 4.69 -12.46 -6.02
N GLN A 198 3.45 -12.40 -6.52
CA GLN A 198 3.17 -12.24 -7.95
C GLN A 198 3.66 -10.87 -8.45
N ARG A 199 3.43 -9.80 -7.66
CA ARG A 199 4.04 -8.49 -7.90
C ARG A 199 5.56 -8.59 -8.02
N MET A 200 6.24 -9.24 -7.06
CA MET A 200 7.70 -9.38 -7.08
C MET A 200 8.20 -10.16 -8.31
N LEU A 201 7.49 -11.22 -8.70
CA LEU A 201 7.80 -11.99 -9.91
C LEU A 201 7.72 -11.11 -11.15
N TRP A 202 6.59 -10.44 -11.36
CA TRP A 202 6.38 -9.54 -12.50
C TRP A 202 7.41 -8.42 -12.57
N MET A 203 7.71 -7.79 -11.43
CA MET A 203 8.75 -6.76 -11.37
C MET A 203 10.14 -7.31 -11.74
N GLY A 204 10.44 -8.55 -11.36
CA GLY A 204 11.68 -9.24 -11.75
C GLY A 204 11.71 -9.50 -13.26
N THR A 205 10.62 -10.04 -13.80
CA THR A 205 10.48 -10.35 -15.23
C THR A 205 10.59 -9.08 -16.09
N ASP A 206 9.86 -8.03 -15.76
CA ASP A 206 9.89 -6.76 -16.51
C ASP A 206 11.30 -6.15 -16.53
N ARG A 207 12.04 -6.26 -15.43
CA ARG A 207 13.41 -5.77 -15.36
C ARG A 207 14.39 -6.61 -16.18
N ILE A 208 14.30 -7.93 -16.10
CA ILE A 208 15.23 -8.84 -16.77
C ILE A 208 15.02 -8.85 -18.28
N PHE A 209 13.75 -8.91 -18.72
CA PHE A 209 13.42 -9.14 -20.13
C PHE A 209 13.05 -7.86 -20.89
N HIS A 210 12.55 -6.83 -20.19
CA HIS A 210 12.08 -5.60 -20.83
C HIS A 210 12.87 -4.36 -20.40
N ASN A 211 13.82 -4.50 -19.47
CA ASN A 211 14.66 -3.42 -18.94
C ASN A 211 13.86 -2.19 -18.43
N VAL A 212 12.65 -2.44 -17.90
CA VAL A 212 11.75 -1.40 -17.36
C VAL A 212 11.40 -1.66 -15.90
N SER A 213 11.11 -0.57 -15.20
CA SER A 213 10.63 -0.60 -13.83
C SER A 213 9.43 0.34 -13.70
N HIS A 214 8.22 -0.24 -13.68
CA HIS A 214 7.01 0.51 -13.37
C HIS A 214 6.90 0.81 -11.87
N ARG A 215 6.33 1.97 -11.53
CA ARG A 215 5.87 2.24 -10.17
C ARG A 215 4.68 1.35 -9.86
N TRP A 216 4.52 1.03 -8.58
CA TRP A 216 3.39 0.26 -8.09
C TRP A 216 2.64 1.08 -7.07
N ALA A 217 1.32 1.00 -7.15
CA ALA A 217 0.44 1.45 -6.09
C ALA A 217 0.04 0.27 -5.21
N TYR A 218 -0.07 0.55 -3.93
CA TYR A 218 -0.64 -0.33 -2.92
C TYR A 218 -1.86 0.37 -2.35
N ILE A 219 -3.02 -0.23 -2.59
CA ILE A 219 -4.30 0.32 -2.14
C ILE A 219 -4.80 -0.57 -1.01
N ALA A 220 -5.24 0.05 0.08
CA ALA A 220 -5.80 -0.66 1.21
C ALA A 220 -7.08 0.01 1.71
N VAL A 221 -8.02 -0.80 2.19
CA VAL A 221 -9.26 -0.40 2.84
C VAL A 221 -9.40 -1.18 4.14
N ALA A 222 -9.58 -0.47 5.25
CA ALA A 222 -9.75 -1.08 6.57
C ALA A 222 -11.02 -0.55 7.26
N GLY A 223 -11.63 -1.39 8.09
CA GLY A 223 -12.86 -1.05 8.81
C GLY A 223 -13.19 -2.03 9.92
N ALA A 224 -14.25 -1.75 10.68
CA ALA A 224 -14.75 -2.64 11.73
C ALA A 224 -15.48 -3.86 11.14
N ARG A 225 -15.43 -5.00 11.85
CA ARG A 225 -16.01 -6.28 11.42
C ARG A 225 -17.19 -6.70 12.31
N ASN A 226 -18.17 -5.80 12.47
CA ASN A 226 -19.28 -6.01 13.41
C ASN A 226 -20.25 -7.13 12.98
N ASP A 227 -20.50 -7.29 11.67
CA ASP A 227 -21.36 -8.33 11.08
C ASP A 227 -20.71 -8.84 9.79
N GLU A 228 -20.42 -10.15 9.73
CA GLU A 228 -19.57 -10.74 8.69
C GLU A 228 -20.10 -10.57 7.25
N ARG A 229 -21.41 -10.67 7.05
CA ARG A 229 -22.00 -10.52 5.71
C ARG A 229 -22.10 -9.05 5.34
N ARG A 230 -22.57 -8.25 6.29
CA ARG A 230 -22.81 -6.82 6.06
C ARG A 230 -21.53 -6.07 5.71
N TYR A 231 -20.41 -6.32 6.40
CA TYR A 231 -19.17 -5.60 6.09
C TYR A 231 -18.60 -6.00 4.73
N GLN A 232 -18.76 -7.26 4.31
CA GLN A 232 -18.29 -7.72 3.00
C GLN A 232 -19.12 -7.10 1.87
N GLU A 233 -20.44 -7.09 2.00
CA GLU A 233 -21.33 -6.41 1.04
C GLU A 233 -21.01 -4.91 0.94
N GLN A 234 -20.79 -4.25 2.08
CA GLN A 234 -20.38 -2.84 2.13
C GLN A 234 -19.02 -2.60 1.49
N LEU A 235 -18.03 -3.46 1.76
CA LEU A 235 -16.71 -3.38 1.16
C LEU A 235 -16.78 -3.60 -0.36
N THR A 236 -17.47 -4.64 -0.81
CA THR A 236 -17.60 -4.94 -2.24
C THR A 236 -18.31 -3.80 -2.98
N GLY A 237 -19.43 -3.29 -2.43
CA GLY A 237 -20.13 -2.14 -3.02
C GLY A 237 -19.28 -0.87 -3.04
N PHE A 238 -18.56 -0.59 -1.96
CA PHE A 238 -17.62 0.53 -1.91
C PHE A 238 -16.52 0.41 -2.97
N LEU A 239 -15.94 -0.78 -3.16
CA LEU A 239 -14.87 -1.01 -4.13
C LEU A 239 -15.37 -1.01 -5.58
N HIS A 240 -16.57 -1.54 -5.84
CA HIS A 240 -17.24 -1.46 -7.15
C HIS A 240 -17.34 -0.01 -7.63
N GLU A 241 -17.69 0.91 -6.72
CA GLU A 241 -17.82 2.33 -7.04
C GLU A 241 -16.50 3.11 -6.98
N LEU A 242 -15.60 2.79 -6.04
CA LEU A 242 -14.33 3.51 -5.86
C LEU A 242 -13.37 3.24 -7.03
N TYR A 243 -13.21 1.96 -7.38
CA TYR A 243 -12.09 1.54 -8.21
C TYR A 243 -12.09 2.16 -9.61
N PRO A 244 -13.23 2.23 -10.33
CA PRO A 244 -13.30 2.90 -11.63
C PRO A 244 -12.91 4.38 -11.59
N GLN A 245 -13.14 5.07 -10.46
CA GLN A 245 -12.83 6.50 -10.33
C GLN A 245 -11.33 6.77 -10.20
N ILE A 246 -10.56 5.80 -9.72
CA ILE A 246 -9.13 5.95 -9.47
C ILE A 246 -8.26 5.27 -10.53
N LEU A 247 -8.84 4.49 -11.46
CA LEU A 247 -8.11 3.96 -12.61
C LEU A 247 -7.67 5.09 -13.56
N LEU A 248 -6.47 4.94 -14.13
CA LEU A 248 -6.06 5.71 -15.30
C LEU A 248 -6.69 5.10 -16.54
N GLU A 249 -7.18 5.95 -17.44
CA GLU A 249 -7.60 5.56 -18.80
C GLU A 249 -6.41 5.10 -19.65
#